data_AF-A0A552U9T0-F1
#
_entry.id   AF-A0A552U9T0-F1
#
_cell.length_a   1.000
_cell.length_b   1.000
_cell.length_c   1.000
_cell.angle_alpha   90.00
_cell.angle_beta   90.00
_cell.angle_gamma   90.00
#
_symmetry.space_group_name_H-M   'P 1'
#
loop_
_entity.id
_entity.type
_entity.pdbx_description
1 polymer ?
#
loop_
_entity_poly.entity_id
_entity_poly.type
_entity_poly.pdbx_seq_one_letter_code
_entity_poly.pdbx_strand_id
1 'polypeptide(L)'
;MHHVTPPPLPAEPAFEAPPLLAAGSERRLTARAALRRGGSHEYRDNALTLGFGVEGVHVVTVGDAVAAAFGLAPGPLRRGDDDLAGRLHDACAACVASGAVVGFEAALRTPASACVLLRGVLLPIRGGAEAVLSWKEVLGREATARLRGELRAAMVPPPGPRPDPFADARMPCRVAARAA
;
A
#
# COMPACT_ATOMS: atom_id res chain seq x y z
N MET A 1 35.13 47.99 -32.48
CA MET A 1 34.16 46.95 -32.06
C MET A 1 34.78 45.59 -32.35
N HIS A 2 35.35 44.94 -31.33
CA HIS A 2 35.95 43.60 -31.50
C HIS A 2 34.86 42.56 -31.29
N HIS A 3 34.50 41.84 -32.34
CA HIS A 3 33.66 40.64 -32.25
C HIS A 3 34.47 39.53 -31.59
N VAL A 4 34.08 39.12 -30.39
CA VAL A 4 34.60 37.93 -29.72
C VAL A 4 33.73 36.75 -30.13
N THR A 5 34.29 35.85 -30.94
CA THR A 5 33.63 34.59 -31.30
C THR A 5 33.81 33.58 -30.15
N PRO A 6 32.74 33.00 -29.59
CA PRO A 6 32.87 32.01 -28.53
C PRO A 6 33.46 30.69 -29.07
N PRO A 7 34.24 29.96 -28.26
CA PRO A 7 34.82 28.68 -28.65
C PRO A 7 33.73 27.59 -28.84
N PRO A 8 33.96 26.61 -29.72
CA PRO A 8 33.00 25.54 -29.96
C PRO A 8 32.88 24.64 -28.73
N LEU A 9 31.64 24.28 -28.39
CA LEU A 9 31.34 23.33 -27.32
C LEU A 9 31.85 21.92 -27.70
N PRO A 10 32.33 21.12 -26.73
CA PRO A 10 32.76 19.75 -27.00
C PRO A 10 31.59 18.91 -27.52
N ALA A 11 31.86 18.10 -28.55
CA ALA A 11 30.88 17.15 -29.08
C ALA A 11 30.47 16.14 -27.99
N GLU A 12 29.16 16.01 -27.78
CA GLU A 12 28.63 15.00 -26.86
C GLU A 12 29.00 13.60 -27.36
N PRO A 13 29.39 12.67 -26.47
CA PRO A 13 29.64 11.30 -26.87
C PRO A 13 28.31 10.68 -27.35
N ALA A 14 28.27 10.30 -28.63
CA ALA A 14 27.17 9.52 -29.18
C ALA A 14 27.00 8.26 -28.32
N PHE A 15 25.87 8.15 -27.63
CA PHE A 15 25.49 6.95 -26.90
C PHE A 15 25.21 5.84 -27.92
N GLU A 16 26.24 5.04 -28.20
CA GLU A 16 26.16 3.91 -29.10
C GLU A 16 25.30 2.82 -28.42
N ALA A 17 24.07 2.64 -28.92
CA ALA A 17 23.14 1.65 -28.41
C ALA A 17 23.68 0.23 -28.72
N PRO A 18 23.85 -0.65 -27.71
CA PRO A 18 24.35 -2.00 -27.96
C PRO A 18 23.32 -2.84 -28.74
N PRO A 19 23.79 -3.79 -29.57
CA PRO A 19 22.94 -4.49 -30.52
C PRO A 19 21.88 -5.34 -29.82
N LEU A 20 20.63 -5.14 -30.22
CA LEU A 20 19.50 -6.02 -29.90
C LEU A 20 19.60 -7.27 -30.77
N LEU A 21 20.02 -8.41 -30.21
CA LEU A 21 19.35 -9.73 -30.29
C LEU A 21 20.28 -10.93 -29.97
N ALA A 22 19.62 -12.02 -29.56
CA ALA A 22 20.08 -13.41 -29.40
C ALA A 22 20.65 -13.82 -28.03
N ALA A 23 19.77 -14.30 -27.13
CA ALA A 23 20.02 -15.41 -26.20
C ALA A 23 18.77 -15.67 -25.34
N GLY A 24 17.77 -16.29 -25.95
CA GLY A 24 16.55 -16.75 -25.27
C GLY A 24 16.83 -18.04 -24.52
N SER A 25 17.36 -17.94 -23.29
CA SER A 25 17.22 -18.95 -22.21
C SER A 25 18.04 -18.60 -20.96
N GLU A 26 19.13 -17.83 -21.08
CA GLU A 26 19.96 -17.46 -19.92
C GLU A 26 19.55 -16.16 -19.19
N ARG A 27 18.66 -15.35 -19.79
CA ARG A 27 18.23 -14.06 -19.20
C ARG A 27 17.27 -14.16 -18.00
N ARG A 28 16.66 -15.33 -17.74
CA ARG A 28 15.79 -15.50 -16.56
C ARG A 28 16.57 -15.53 -15.24
N LEU A 29 17.84 -15.95 -15.25
CA LEU A 29 18.66 -16.02 -14.04
C LEU A 29 19.36 -14.68 -13.73
N THR A 30 19.75 -13.93 -14.76
CA THR A 30 20.47 -12.66 -14.58
C THR A 30 19.57 -11.48 -14.20
N ALA A 31 18.31 -11.44 -14.67
CA ALA A 31 17.32 -10.49 -14.16
C ALA A 31 17.11 -10.68 -12.64
N ARG A 32 16.98 -11.93 -12.19
CA ARG A 32 16.79 -12.30 -10.78
C ARG A 32 17.99 -11.89 -9.89
N ALA A 33 19.21 -11.90 -10.43
CA ALA A 33 20.43 -11.50 -9.73
C ALA A 33 20.69 -9.98 -9.78
N ALA A 34 20.24 -9.28 -10.83
CA ALA A 34 20.29 -7.82 -10.94
C ALA A 34 19.24 -7.15 -10.03
N LEU A 35 18.05 -7.74 -9.93
CA LEU A 35 16.96 -7.32 -9.03
C LEU A 35 17.33 -7.38 -7.53
N ARG A 36 18.23 -8.30 -7.15
CA ARG A 36 18.67 -8.46 -5.75
C ARG A 36 19.59 -7.34 -5.24
N ARG A 37 20.13 -6.49 -6.12
CA ARG A 37 21.14 -5.49 -5.74
C ARG A 37 20.64 -4.04 -5.77
N GLY A 38 19.40 -3.78 -6.21
CA GLY A 38 18.91 -2.43 -6.50
C GLY A 38 17.94 -1.79 -5.49
N GLY A 39 17.33 -2.56 -4.59
CA GLY A 39 16.36 -2.01 -3.64
C GLY A 39 17.03 -1.50 -2.36
N SER A 40 16.75 -0.26 -1.96
CA SER A 40 17.08 0.22 -0.60
C SER A 40 16.49 -0.77 0.41
N HIS A 41 17.36 -1.30 1.27
CA HIS A 41 17.05 -2.42 2.18
C HIS A 41 15.86 -2.13 3.12
N GLU A 42 15.50 -0.85 3.26
CA GLU A 42 14.45 -0.31 4.13
C GLU A 42 13.02 -0.57 3.62
N TYR A 43 12.80 -0.72 2.31
CA TYR A 43 11.45 -0.91 1.75
C TYR A 43 11.18 -2.33 1.26
N ARG A 44 12.12 -3.25 1.47
CA ARG A 44 12.10 -4.59 0.87
C ARG A 44 10.83 -5.38 1.22
N ASP A 45 10.34 -5.26 2.44
CA ASP A 45 9.15 -5.98 2.91
C ASP A 45 7.87 -5.44 2.27
N ASN A 46 7.90 -4.18 1.86
CA ASN A 46 6.80 -3.44 1.23
C ASN A 46 6.92 -3.38 -0.30
N ALA A 47 7.95 -3.99 -0.87
CA ALA A 47 8.25 -3.96 -2.29
C ALA A 47 7.79 -5.24 -3.00
N LEU A 48 7.44 -5.13 -4.27
CA LEU A 48 7.35 -6.27 -5.17
C LEU A 48 7.96 -5.94 -6.52
N THR A 49 8.53 -6.93 -7.18
CA THR A 49 9.03 -6.79 -8.55
C THR A 49 8.06 -7.45 -9.50
N LEU A 50 7.65 -6.69 -10.50
CA LEU A 50 6.82 -7.13 -11.61
C LEU A 50 7.68 -7.28 -12.85
N GLY A 51 7.64 -8.45 -13.47
CA GLY A 51 8.17 -8.68 -14.80
C GLY A 51 7.09 -8.46 -15.85
N PHE A 52 7.45 -7.86 -16.97
CA PHE A 52 6.57 -7.64 -18.12
C PHE A 52 7.08 -8.46 -19.31
N GLY A 53 6.22 -9.28 -19.88
CA GLY A 53 6.56 -10.14 -21.02
C GLY A 53 5.39 -10.42 -21.94
N VAL A 54 5.61 -11.29 -22.93
CA VAL A 54 4.60 -11.64 -23.95
C VAL A 54 3.34 -12.29 -23.37
N GLU A 55 3.49 -13.01 -22.26
CA GLU A 55 2.39 -13.65 -21.52
C GLU A 55 1.71 -12.70 -20.51
N GLY A 56 2.11 -11.42 -20.49
CA GLY A 56 1.62 -10.40 -19.55
C GLY A 56 2.53 -10.17 -18.34
N VAL A 57 1.93 -9.70 -17.25
CA VAL A 57 2.63 -9.32 -16.01
C VAL A 57 2.75 -10.52 -15.06
N HIS A 58 3.93 -10.67 -14.45
CA HIS A 58 4.18 -11.69 -13.43
C HIS A 58 4.95 -11.11 -12.23
N VAL A 59 4.68 -11.62 -11.05
CA VAL A 59 5.42 -11.29 -9.83
C VAL A 59 6.73 -12.09 -9.84
N VAL A 60 7.86 -11.39 -9.79
CA VAL A 60 9.21 -11.98 -9.73
C VAL A 60 9.64 -12.18 -8.29
N THR A 61 9.43 -11.16 -7.47
CA THR A 61 9.69 -11.15 -6.02
C THR A 61 8.62 -10.35 -5.32
N VAL A 62 8.33 -10.71 -4.08
CA VAL A 62 7.35 -10.04 -3.22
C VAL A 62 7.97 -9.94 -1.83
N GLY A 63 7.84 -8.78 -1.19
CA GLY A 63 8.23 -8.55 0.18
C GLY A 63 7.23 -9.19 1.15
N ASP A 64 7.71 -9.54 2.34
CA ASP A 64 6.96 -10.36 3.28
C ASP A 64 5.67 -9.67 3.75
N ALA A 65 5.69 -8.35 3.95
CA ALA A 65 4.50 -7.61 4.36
C ALA A 65 3.44 -7.56 3.25
N VAL A 66 3.86 -7.39 1.98
CA VAL A 66 2.95 -7.43 0.82
C VAL A 66 2.36 -8.83 0.64
N ALA A 67 3.18 -9.87 0.75
CA ALA A 67 2.75 -11.25 0.63
C ALA A 67 1.72 -11.60 1.72
N ALA A 68 1.99 -11.23 2.97
CA ALA A 68 1.09 -11.47 4.09
C ALA A 68 -0.24 -10.70 3.97
N ALA A 69 -0.19 -9.43 3.54
CA ALA A 69 -1.38 -8.60 3.46
C ALA A 69 -2.32 -8.95 2.28
N PHE A 70 -1.76 -9.35 1.14
CA PHE A 70 -2.52 -9.49 -0.10
C PHE A 70 -2.51 -10.91 -0.68
N GLY A 71 -1.84 -11.87 -0.03
CA GLY A 71 -1.74 -13.25 -0.51
C GLY A 71 -1.01 -13.38 -1.84
N LEU A 72 -0.13 -12.42 -2.15
CA LEU A 72 0.65 -12.41 -3.38
C LEU A 72 1.85 -13.37 -3.26
N ALA A 73 2.11 -14.10 -4.34
CA ALA A 73 3.25 -15.00 -4.45
C ALA A 73 3.93 -14.81 -5.82
N PRO A 74 5.22 -15.17 -5.96
CA PRO A 74 5.88 -15.19 -7.25
C PRO A 74 5.13 -16.08 -8.25
N GLY A 75 4.90 -15.57 -9.46
CA GLY A 75 4.09 -16.26 -10.47
C GLY A 75 3.29 -15.30 -11.35
N PRO A 76 2.49 -15.84 -12.28
CA PRO A 76 1.67 -15.02 -13.17
C PRO A 76 0.64 -14.22 -12.37
N LEU A 77 0.54 -12.92 -12.67
CA LEU A 77 -0.42 -12.04 -12.03
C LEU A 77 -1.75 -12.12 -12.80
N ARG A 78 -2.67 -12.96 -12.32
CA ARG A 78 -3.97 -13.17 -12.96
C ARG A 78 -4.89 -11.99 -12.71
N ARG A 79 -5.48 -11.46 -13.79
CA ARG A 79 -6.40 -10.32 -13.74
C ARG A 79 -7.79 -10.78 -13.32
N GLY A 80 -8.34 -10.20 -12.26
CA GLY A 80 -9.75 -10.26 -11.91
C GLY A 80 -10.44 -8.92 -12.13
N ASP A 81 -11.78 -8.92 -12.12
CA ASP A 81 -12.58 -7.75 -12.49
C ASP A 81 -12.52 -6.58 -11.48
N ASP A 82 -12.01 -6.81 -10.27
CA ASP A 82 -11.90 -5.78 -9.22
C ASP A 82 -10.76 -6.05 -8.22
N ASP A 83 -9.69 -6.70 -8.67
CA ASP A 83 -8.59 -7.12 -7.80
C ASP A 83 -7.33 -6.25 -7.93
N LEU A 84 -6.50 -6.32 -6.90
CA LEU A 84 -5.19 -5.69 -6.86
C LEU A 84 -4.33 -6.07 -8.09
N ALA A 85 -4.48 -7.31 -8.56
CA ALA A 85 -3.70 -7.85 -9.66
C ALA A 85 -3.96 -7.12 -10.98
N GLY A 86 -5.22 -6.83 -11.33
CA GLY A 86 -5.55 -6.05 -12.51
C GLY A 86 -4.99 -4.62 -12.47
N ARG A 87 -5.07 -3.97 -11.31
CA ARG A 87 -4.53 -2.61 -11.14
C ARG A 87 -3.01 -2.57 -11.26
N LEU A 88 -2.32 -3.53 -10.63
CA LEU A 88 -0.87 -3.66 -10.74
C LEU A 88 -0.45 -3.98 -12.18
N HIS A 89 -1.26 -4.76 -12.90
CA HIS A 89 -1.01 -5.05 -14.31
C HIS A 89 -1.04 -3.77 -15.16
N ASP A 90 -2.08 -2.93 -14.98
CA ASP A 90 -2.22 -1.68 -15.74
C ASP A 90 -1.11 -0.68 -15.40
N ALA A 91 -0.80 -0.53 -14.11
CA ALA A 91 0.26 0.36 -13.67
C ALA A 91 1.63 -0.10 -14.18
N CYS A 92 1.90 -1.41 -14.18
CA CYS A 92 3.14 -1.97 -14.72
C CYS A 92 3.24 -1.72 -16.23
N ALA A 93 2.16 -1.97 -16.98
CA ALA A 93 2.12 -1.70 -18.41
C ALA A 93 2.36 -0.22 -18.72
N ALA A 94 1.73 0.70 -17.96
CA ALA A 94 1.94 2.13 -18.09
C ALA A 94 3.38 2.56 -17.75
N CYS A 95 3.95 2.01 -16.69
CA CYS A 95 5.32 2.28 -16.24
C CYS A 95 6.35 1.83 -17.29
N VAL A 96 6.18 0.63 -17.84
CA VAL A 96 7.05 0.09 -18.89
C VAL A 96 6.90 0.87 -20.20
N ALA A 97 5.67 1.18 -20.62
CA ALA A 97 5.42 1.90 -21.86
C ALA A 97 5.96 3.34 -21.83
N SER A 98 5.84 4.01 -20.69
CA SER A 98 6.34 5.38 -20.52
C SER A 98 7.83 5.46 -20.19
N GLY A 99 8.41 4.39 -19.64
CA GLY A 99 9.77 4.43 -19.07
C GLY A 99 9.89 5.39 -17.89
N ALA A 100 8.77 5.79 -17.28
CA ALA A 100 8.70 6.77 -16.21
C ALA A 100 8.18 6.14 -14.91
N VAL A 101 8.43 6.83 -13.80
CA VAL A 101 7.85 6.46 -12.49
C VAL A 101 6.34 6.70 -12.55
N VAL A 102 5.56 5.69 -12.14
CA VAL A 102 4.10 5.75 -12.14
C VAL A 102 3.59 5.66 -10.70
N GLY A 103 2.78 6.64 -10.30
CA GLY A 103 2.05 6.58 -9.03
C GLY A 103 0.96 5.51 -9.07
N PHE A 104 0.75 4.84 -7.95
CA PHE A 104 -0.23 3.77 -7.80
C PHE A 104 -1.17 4.06 -6.65
N GLU A 105 -2.47 4.04 -6.90
CA GLU A 105 -3.49 4.13 -5.86
C GLU A 105 -4.60 3.10 -6.13
N ALA A 106 -5.03 2.41 -5.06
CA ALA A 106 -6.13 1.46 -5.11
C ALA A 106 -6.93 1.47 -3.80
N ALA A 107 -8.22 1.19 -3.91
CA ALA A 107 -9.08 0.91 -2.77
C ALA A 107 -9.61 -0.52 -2.93
N LEU A 108 -9.22 -1.41 -2.01
CA LEU A 108 -9.59 -2.82 -2.05
C LEU A 108 -10.63 -3.10 -0.97
N ARG A 109 -11.75 -3.72 -1.33
CA ARG A 109 -12.74 -4.16 -0.36
C ARG A 109 -12.29 -5.48 0.25
N THR A 110 -12.33 -5.58 1.58
CA THR A 110 -12.09 -6.85 2.27
C THR A 110 -13.41 -7.51 2.66
N PRO A 111 -13.44 -8.84 2.83
CA PRO A 111 -14.63 -9.56 3.29
C PRO A 111 -15.16 -9.09 4.65
N ALA A 112 -14.31 -8.48 5.49
CA ALA A 112 -14.63 -8.00 6.82
C ALA A 112 -15.29 -6.60 6.85
N SER A 113 -15.86 -6.13 5.73
CA SER A 113 -16.42 -4.77 5.57
C SER A 113 -15.41 -3.63 5.79
N ALA A 114 -14.11 -3.93 5.83
CA ALA A 114 -13.04 -2.95 5.80
C ALA A 114 -12.65 -2.64 4.35
N CYS A 115 -12.08 -1.46 4.15
CA CYS A 115 -11.49 -1.03 2.89
C CYS A 115 -9.99 -0.83 3.14
N VAL A 116 -9.15 -1.42 2.29
CA VAL A 116 -7.71 -1.16 2.30
C VAL A 116 -7.43 -0.06 1.29
N LEU A 117 -6.95 1.08 1.77
CA LEU A 117 -6.39 2.12 0.90
C LEU A 117 -4.92 1.79 0.67
N LEU A 118 -4.57 1.56 -0.58
CA LEU A 118 -3.24 1.19 -1.02
C LEU A 118 -2.67 2.34 -1.87
N ARG A 119 -1.45 2.74 -1.55
CA ARG A 119 -0.67 3.74 -2.27
C ARG A 119 0.69 3.19 -2.59
N GLY A 120 1.30 3.63 -3.67
CA GLY A 120 2.64 3.21 -4.02
C GLY A 120 3.20 3.92 -5.22
N VAL A 121 4.39 3.50 -5.59
CA VAL A 121 5.09 3.97 -6.79
C VAL A 121 5.66 2.76 -7.51
N LEU A 122 5.59 2.80 -8.84
CA LEU A 122 6.25 1.84 -9.72
C LEU A 122 7.43 2.54 -10.38
N LEU A 123 8.60 1.98 -10.21
CA LEU A 123 9.84 2.42 -10.84
C LEU A 123 10.14 1.51 -12.04
N PRO A 124 10.41 2.08 -13.22
CA PRO A 124 10.72 1.29 -14.39
C PRO A 124 12.08 0.62 -14.20
N ILE A 125 12.14 -0.67 -14.50
CA ILE A 125 13.37 -1.45 -14.49
C ILE A 125 13.47 -2.23 -15.79
N ARG A 126 14.66 -2.79 -16.08
CA ARG A 126 14.82 -3.60 -17.29
C ARG A 126 13.90 -4.82 -17.25
N GLY A 127 12.94 -4.84 -18.17
CA GLY A 127 12.01 -5.95 -18.34
C GLY A 127 10.80 -5.93 -17.38
N GLY A 128 10.50 -4.79 -16.74
CA GLY A 128 9.33 -4.68 -15.86
C GLY A 128 9.31 -3.43 -14.99
N ALA A 129 8.77 -3.56 -13.78
CA ALA A 129 8.68 -2.50 -12.80
C ALA A 129 8.97 -3.01 -11.38
N GLU A 130 9.61 -2.18 -10.56
CA GLU A 130 9.69 -2.38 -9.11
C GLU A 130 8.64 -1.50 -8.43
N ALA A 131 7.73 -2.11 -7.67
CA ALA A 131 6.67 -1.42 -6.96
C ALA A 131 7.00 -1.36 -5.47
N VAL A 132 6.85 -0.19 -4.85
CA VAL A 132 6.85 -0.04 -3.39
C VAL A 132 5.48 0.40 -2.95
N LEU A 133 4.88 -0.33 -2.01
CA LEU A 133 3.50 -0.17 -1.60
C LEU A 133 3.38 0.19 -0.12
N SER A 134 2.38 0.99 0.21
CA SER A 134 1.97 1.33 1.58
C SER A 134 0.45 1.27 1.65
N TRP A 135 -0.08 0.70 2.73
CA TRP A 135 -1.52 0.57 2.90
C TRP A 135 -2.01 0.92 4.29
N LYS A 136 -3.30 1.26 4.34
CA LYS A 136 -4.02 1.49 5.58
C LYS A 136 -5.40 0.87 5.49
N GLU A 137 -5.77 0.12 6.52
CA GLU A 137 -7.14 -0.35 6.70
C GLU A 137 -8.01 0.78 7.25
N VAL A 138 -9.15 1.00 6.61
CA VAL A 138 -10.17 1.95 7.03
C VAL A 138 -11.53 1.26 7.05
N LEU A 139 -12.38 1.67 8.00
CA LEU A 139 -13.75 1.19 8.04
C LEU A 139 -14.48 1.57 6.74
N GLY A 140 -15.20 0.60 6.18
CA GLY A 140 -16.12 0.88 5.07
C GLY A 140 -17.19 1.90 5.49
N ARG A 141 -17.88 2.48 4.51
CA ARG A 141 -18.93 3.49 4.74
C ARG A 141 -20.03 2.97 5.66
N GLU A 142 -20.45 1.72 5.45
CA GLU A 142 -21.49 1.05 6.23
C GLU A 142 -21.02 0.74 7.66
N ALA A 143 -19.82 0.18 7.82
CA ALA A 143 -19.21 -0.07 9.13
C ALA A 143 -19.01 1.23 9.93
N THR A 144 -18.62 2.31 9.25
CA THR A 144 -18.51 3.66 9.83
C THR A 144 -19.88 4.19 10.27
N ALA A 145 -20.93 4.00 9.47
CA ALA A 145 -22.28 4.42 9.80
C ALA A 145 -22.83 3.65 11.01
N ARG A 146 -22.61 2.34 11.06
CA ARG A 146 -22.95 1.48 12.19
C ARG A 146 -22.23 1.90 13.47
N LEU A 147 -20.90 2.04 13.42
CA LEU A 147 -20.10 2.47 14.56
C LEU A 147 -20.56 3.85 15.08
N ARG A 148 -20.87 4.78 14.18
CA ARG A 148 -21.39 6.10 14.56
C ARG A 148 -22.76 6.00 15.24
N GLY A 149 -23.61 5.06 14.82
CA GLY A 149 -24.88 4.77 15.48
C GLY A 149 -24.68 4.22 16.89
N GLU A 150 -23.81 3.24 17.05
CA GLU A 150 -23.46 2.64 18.36
C GLU A 150 -22.86 3.67 19.31
N LEU A 151 -21.93 4.50 18.83
CA LEU A 151 -21.32 5.57 19.62
C LEU A 151 -22.36 6.61 20.06
N ARG A 152 -23.27 7.01 19.15
CA ARG A 152 -24.37 7.92 19.50
C ARG A 152 -25.27 7.32 20.57
N ALA A 153 -25.65 6.05 20.45
CA ALA A 153 -26.48 5.38 21.44
C ALA A 153 -25.80 5.31 22.83
N ALA A 154 -24.49 5.04 22.87
CA ALA A 154 -23.72 5.01 24.10
C ALA A 154 -23.54 6.39 24.77
N MET A 155 -23.56 7.46 23.96
CA MET A 155 -23.46 8.85 24.45
C MET A 155 -24.81 9.44 24.88
N VAL A 156 -25.93 8.76 24.67
CA VAL A 156 -27.21 9.19 25.24
C VAL A 156 -27.16 8.93 26.75
N PRO A 157 -27.22 9.97 27.61
CA PRO A 157 -27.29 9.75 29.05
C PRO A 157 -28.55 8.94 29.36
N PRO A 158 -28.49 7.99 30.32
CA PRO A 158 -29.66 7.21 30.69
C PRO A 158 -30.82 8.14 31.07
N PRO A 159 -32.06 7.87 30.61
CA PRO A 159 -33.18 8.73 30.93
C PRO A 159 -33.49 8.63 32.43
N GLY A 160 -33.40 9.78 33.10
CA GLY A 160 -33.87 9.98 34.47
C GLY A 160 -32.78 9.98 35.55
N PRO A 161 -33.02 10.66 36.68
CA PRO A 161 -32.19 10.54 37.86
C PRO A 161 -32.18 9.08 38.30
N ARG A 162 -31.00 8.47 38.28
CA ARG A 162 -30.80 7.15 38.90
C ARG A 162 -31.16 7.34 40.39
N PRO A 163 -32.15 6.62 40.95
CA PRO A 163 -32.44 6.73 42.36
C PRO A 163 -31.16 6.46 43.12
N ASP A 164 -30.75 7.41 43.96
CA ASP A 164 -29.55 7.30 44.77
C ASP A 164 -29.75 6.11 45.72
N PRO A 165 -28.94 5.04 45.63
CA PRO A 165 -29.06 3.87 46.50
C PRO A 165 -28.80 4.20 47.98
N PHE A 166 -28.31 5.41 48.28
CA PHE A 166 -28.09 5.93 49.62
C PHE A 166 -29.14 6.94 50.09
N ALA A 167 -30.10 7.35 49.23
CA ALA A 167 -31.15 8.29 49.62
C ALA A 167 -32.13 7.72 50.67
N ASP A 168 -32.28 6.39 50.73
CA ASP A 168 -33.13 5.70 51.72
C ASP A 168 -32.39 5.39 53.04
N ALA A 169 -31.09 5.66 53.13
CA ALA A 169 -30.33 5.47 54.37
C ALA A 169 -30.53 6.63 55.36
N ARG A 170 -31.77 7.10 55.57
CA ARG A 170 -32.12 7.80 56.81
C ARG A 170 -32.24 6.79 57.93
N MET A 171 -31.08 6.28 58.36
CA MET A 171 -30.93 5.52 59.58
C MET A 171 -31.26 6.47 60.75
N PRO A 172 -32.35 6.25 61.51
CA PRO A 172 -32.65 7.10 62.65
C PRO A 172 -31.56 6.89 63.70
N CYS A 173 -30.74 7.92 63.89
CA CYS A 173 -29.74 7.97 64.95
C CYS A 173 -30.46 8.00 66.31
N ARG A 174 -30.79 6.83 66.86
CA ARG A 174 -31.17 6.68 68.26
C ARG A 174 -29.90 6.72 69.10
N VAL A 175 -29.41 7.92 69.40
CA VAL A 175 -28.50 8.10 70.53
C VAL A 175 -29.34 7.99 71.79
N ALA A 176 -29.34 6.81 72.40
CA ALA A 176 -29.88 6.62 73.74
C ALA A 176 -28.99 7.39 74.73
N ALA A 177 -29.53 8.47 75.29
CA ALA A 177 -28.98 9.08 76.49
C ALA A 177 -29.03 8.04 77.62
N ARG A 178 -27.87 7.54 78.03
CA ARG A 178 -27.75 6.70 79.22
C ARG A 178 -27.38 7.61 80.39
N ALA A 179 -28.38 7.92 81.21
CA ALA A 179 -28.19 8.50 82.52
C ALA A 179 -27.78 7.38 83.51
N ALA A 180 -26.74 7.68 84.30
CA ALA A 180 -26.34 7.16 85.62
C ALA A 180 -24.82 7.02 85.69
#